data_AF-A0A6B0W653-F1
#
_entry.id   AF-A0A6B0W653-F1
#
_cell.length_a   1.000
_cell.length_b   1.000
_cell.length_c   1.000
_cell.angle_alpha   90.00
_cell.angle_beta   90.00
_cell.angle_gamma   90.00
#
_symmetry.space_group_name_H-M   'P 1'
#
loop_
_entity.id
_entity.type
_entity.pdbx_description
1 polymer ?
#
loop_
_entity_poly.entity_id
_entity_poly.type
_entity_poly.pdbx_seq_one_letter_code
_entity_poly.pdbx_strand_id
1 'polypeptide(L)'
;MLGLACATPQLVPREPPYRGTAFIDPDLIVASDPSALRSLDYAGLDTRRMFDRRAEAFVPTDAFLFNAAFEGETTVEVQVNVEFGDAATAKRHAAFYARAIGQLPAGLRTRVETVWIHRGDMPFGGGNDNILIHTGKAAEYLRDGVLEEILMHEAAHTSLDPVHAAADAWLAAQAADGGYISDYARDHPGREDVAESFGPFFAVRHRPERISREMAETIQATMPNRIEFFDRLELDLHPVR
;
A
#
# COMPACT_ATOMS: atom_id res chain seq x y z
N MET A 1 52.40 19.87 15.78
CA MET A 1 50.92 19.76 15.65
C MET A 1 50.64 18.65 14.65
N LEU A 2 50.38 17.42 15.12
CA LEU A 2 49.82 16.37 14.28
C LEU A 2 48.30 16.49 14.38
N GLY A 3 47.64 16.75 13.26
CA GLY A 3 46.18 16.75 13.18
C GLY A 3 45.67 15.32 13.29
N LEU A 4 44.84 15.05 14.31
CA LEU A 4 43.99 13.88 14.33
C LEU A 4 42.98 14.01 13.19
N ALA A 5 43.08 13.15 12.19
CA ALA A 5 41.97 12.89 11.29
C ALA A 5 40.91 12.11 12.08
N CYS A 6 39.78 12.75 12.39
CA CYS A 6 38.59 12.06 12.84
C CYS A 6 38.11 11.18 11.68
N ALA A 7 38.29 9.87 11.80
CA ALA A 7 37.61 8.93 10.94
C ALA A 7 36.11 9.06 11.18
N THR A 8 35.38 9.56 10.19
CA THR A 8 33.92 9.40 10.13
C THR A 8 33.63 7.90 10.16
N PRO A 9 32.86 7.39 11.14
CA PRO A 9 32.48 5.99 11.12
C PRO A 9 31.75 5.70 9.81
N GLN A 10 32.28 4.79 9.00
CA GLN A 10 31.50 4.19 7.92
C GLN A 10 30.34 3.48 8.60
N LEU A 11 29.13 4.01 8.40
CA LEU A 11 27.89 3.28 8.68
C LEU A 11 27.92 2.03 7.79
N VAL A 12 28.28 0.89 8.39
CA VAL A 12 28.01 -0.40 7.77
C VAL A 12 26.49 -0.50 7.70
N PRO A 13 25.88 -0.59 6.50
CA PRO A 13 24.44 -0.76 6.41
C PRO A 13 24.05 -1.99 7.22
N ARG A 14 23.13 -1.82 8.17
CA ARG A 14 22.57 -2.97 8.88
C ARG A 14 21.82 -3.82 7.86
N GLU A 15 22.06 -5.13 7.89
CA GLU A 15 21.32 -6.08 7.06
C GLU A 15 19.82 -5.93 7.37
N PRO A 16 18.97 -5.73 6.34
CA PRO A 16 17.54 -5.59 6.55
C PRO A 16 16.96 -6.84 7.23
N PRO A 17 16.05 -6.68 8.21
CA PRO A 17 15.47 -7.82 8.92
C PRO A 17 14.47 -8.63 8.08
N TYR A 18 13.94 -8.05 7.00
CA TYR A 18 12.93 -8.69 6.14
C TYR A 18 13.34 -8.68 4.67
N ARG A 19 12.75 -9.57 3.87
CA ARG A 19 12.92 -9.53 2.39
C ARG A 19 11.99 -8.51 1.73
N GLY A 20 10.76 -8.44 2.23
CA GLY A 20 9.73 -7.45 1.89
C GLY A 20 8.74 -7.36 3.06
N THR A 21 8.03 -6.25 3.19
CA THR A 21 7.19 -5.99 4.38
C THR A 21 5.70 -6.21 4.16
N ALA A 22 5.23 -6.29 2.90
CA ALA A 22 3.83 -6.56 2.61
C ALA A 22 3.33 -7.96 3.06
N PHE A 23 4.22 -8.80 3.61
CA PHE A 23 3.94 -10.18 4.05
C PHE A 23 4.41 -10.46 5.49
N ILE A 24 4.86 -9.47 6.25
CA ILE A 24 5.52 -9.72 7.55
C ILE A 24 4.55 -10.18 8.64
N ASP A 25 3.27 -9.82 8.51
CA ASP A 25 2.20 -10.29 9.37
C ASP A 25 0.87 -10.24 8.60
N PRO A 26 0.14 -11.36 8.44
CA PRO A 26 -1.11 -11.41 7.69
C PRO A 26 -2.32 -10.86 8.46
N ASP A 27 -2.14 -10.39 9.71
CA ASP A 27 -3.27 -9.99 10.55
C ASP A 27 -3.31 -8.47 10.83
N LEU A 28 -2.49 -7.63 10.17
CA LEU A 28 -2.49 -6.18 10.44
C LEU A 28 -3.84 -5.54 10.13
N ILE A 29 -4.48 -5.97 9.04
CA ILE A 29 -5.86 -5.65 8.69
C ILE A 29 -6.55 -6.94 8.24
N VAL A 30 -7.63 -7.32 8.91
CA VAL A 30 -8.34 -8.57 8.59
C VAL A 30 -9.71 -8.28 7.99
N ALA A 31 -10.27 -9.22 7.21
CA ALA A 31 -11.56 -9.06 6.53
C ALA A 31 -12.75 -8.63 7.43
N SER A 32 -12.69 -8.94 8.73
CA SER A 32 -13.70 -8.55 9.73
C SER A 32 -13.56 -7.11 10.24
N ASP A 33 -12.45 -6.44 9.96
CA ASP A 33 -12.23 -5.06 10.40
C ASP A 33 -13.27 -4.11 9.78
N PRO A 34 -13.59 -2.98 10.45
CA PRO A 34 -14.48 -1.97 9.91
C PRO A 34 -13.99 -1.45 8.56
N SER A 35 -14.93 -1.12 7.68
CA SER A 35 -14.66 -0.50 6.38
C SER A 35 -15.41 0.82 6.31
N ALA A 36 -14.75 1.85 5.81
CA ALA A 36 -15.32 3.17 5.54
C ALA A 36 -16.20 3.19 4.28
N LEU A 37 -16.34 2.07 3.55
CA LEU A 37 -17.20 1.99 2.37
C LEU A 37 -18.67 2.24 2.76
N ARG A 38 -19.26 3.29 2.19
CA ARG A 38 -20.66 3.69 2.40
C ARG A 38 -21.59 3.15 1.32
N SER A 39 -21.22 3.32 0.06
CA SER A 39 -22.03 2.87 -1.08
C SER A 39 -21.15 2.42 -2.23
N LEU A 40 -21.74 1.60 -3.09
CA LEU A 40 -21.18 1.18 -4.36
C LEU A 40 -22.27 1.21 -5.42
N ASP A 41 -22.25 2.26 -6.22
CA ASP A 41 -23.29 2.58 -7.18
C ASP A 41 -22.83 2.24 -8.60
N TYR A 42 -23.64 1.49 -9.35
CA TYR A 42 -23.30 1.12 -10.73
C TYR A 42 -23.43 2.36 -11.64
N ALA A 43 -22.36 2.70 -12.33
CA ALA A 43 -22.25 3.88 -13.17
C ALA A 43 -22.39 3.57 -14.68
N GLY A 44 -22.44 2.30 -15.06
CA GLY A 44 -22.67 1.88 -16.44
C GLY A 44 -21.54 1.03 -17.02
N LEU A 45 -21.54 0.91 -18.34
CA LEU A 45 -20.53 0.23 -19.13
C LEU A 45 -19.94 1.23 -20.11
N ASP A 46 -18.62 1.40 -20.09
CA ASP A 46 -17.92 2.32 -20.99
C ASP A 46 -16.45 1.92 -21.14
N THR A 47 -15.75 2.48 -22.12
CA THR A 47 -14.33 2.23 -22.33
C THR A 47 -13.48 3.14 -21.42
N ARG A 48 -12.45 2.55 -20.81
CA ARG A 48 -11.41 3.26 -20.04
C ARG A 48 -10.03 2.88 -20.55
N ARG A 49 -9.03 3.74 -20.29
CA ARG A 49 -7.62 3.41 -20.54
C ARG A 49 -7.04 2.80 -19.26
N MET A 50 -7.04 1.48 -19.18
CA MET A 50 -6.59 0.73 -18.00
C MET A 50 -5.20 0.15 -18.25
N PHE A 51 -4.31 0.13 -17.25
CA PHE A 51 -3.06 -0.61 -17.36
C PHE A 51 -3.32 -2.09 -17.11
N ASP A 52 -2.96 -2.94 -18.07
CA ASP A 52 -3.02 -4.39 -17.93
C ASP A 52 -1.61 -4.95 -17.87
N ARG A 53 -1.22 -5.46 -16.70
CA ARG A 53 0.14 -5.97 -16.49
C ARG A 53 0.43 -7.24 -17.29
N ARG A 54 -0.60 -7.96 -17.78
CA ARG A 54 -0.41 -9.11 -18.68
C ARG A 54 0.14 -8.68 -20.04
N ALA A 55 -0.16 -7.45 -20.46
CA ALA A 55 0.32 -6.84 -21.70
C ALA A 55 1.44 -5.81 -21.46
N GLU A 56 1.75 -5.49 -20.20
CA GLU A 56 2.60 -4.36 -19.77
C GLU A 56 2.26 -3.04 -20.50
N ALA A 57 0.97 -2.76 -20.67
CA ALA A 57 0.54 -1.60 -21.43
C ALA A 57 -0.77 -1.01 -20.93
N PHE A 58 -0.94 0.29 -21.18
CA PHE A 58 -2.25 0.94 -21.10
C PHE A 58 -3.08 0.55 -22.33
N VAL A 59 -4.20 -0.12 -22.10
CA VAL A 59 -5.06 -0.65 -23.15
C VAL A 59 -6.46 -0.04 -23.04
N PRO A 60 -7.08 0.39 -24.16
CA PRO A 60 -8.51 0.67 -24.18
C PRO A 60 -9.27 -0.60 -23.78
N THR A 61 -10.04 -0.51 -22.70
CA THR A 61 -10.74 -1.63 -22.08
C THR A 61 -12.17 -1.24 -21.83
N ASP A 62 -13.12 -2.02 -22.34
CA ASP A 62 -14.51 -1.90 -21.92
C ASP A 62 -14.61 -2.39 -20.47
N ALA A 63 -15.24 -1.59 -19.60
CA ALA A 63 -15.32 -1.86 -18.19
C ALA A 63 -16.71 -1.57 -17.64
N PHE A 64 -17.17 -2.44 -16.73
CA PHE A 64 -18.27 -2.14 -15.84
C PHE A 64 -17.78 -1.18 -14.76
N LEU A 65 -18.44 -0.04 -14.64
CA LEU A 65 -18.02 1.07 -13.79
C LEU A 65 -18.86 1.11 -12.52
N PHE A 66 -18.19 1.33 -11.40
CA PHE A 66 -18.84 1.51 -10.10
C PHE A 66 -18.23 2.69 -9.36
N ASN A 67 -19.08 3.51 -8.75
CA ASN A 67 -18.68 4.61 -7.90
C ASN A 67 -18.69 4.15 -6.44
N ALA A 68 -17.50 3.99 -5.86
CA ALA A 68 -17.33 3.65 -4.45
C ALA A 68 -17.21 4.94 -3.63
N ALA A 69 -18.14 5.15 -2.69
CA ALA A 69 -18.09 6.28 -1.77
C ALA A 69 -17.57 5.83 -0.40
N PHE A 70 -16.56 6.51 0.11
CA PHE A 70 -15.99 6.27 1.43
C PHE A 70 -16.35 7.41 2.40
N GLU A 71 -16.39 7.11 3.70
CA GLU A 71 -16.67 8.10 4.74
C GLU A 71 -15.68 9.27 4.70
N GLY A 72 -16.19 10.50 4.52
CA GLY A 72 -15.37 11.71 4.58
C GLY A 72 -14.56 12.01 3.31
N GLU A 73 -14.71 11.23 2.25
CA GLU A 73 -13.83 11.28 1.06
C GLU A 73 -14.58 11.44 -0.26
N THR A 74 -13.82 11.74 -1.31
CA THR A 74 -14.29 11.71 -2.70
C THR A 74 -14.57 10.29 -3.18
N THR A 75 -15.41 10.18 -4.20
CA THR A 75 -15.75 8.90 -4.83
C THR A 75 -14.57 8.35 -5.63
N VAL A 76 -14.35 7.04 -5.54
CA VAL A 76 -13.37 6.28 -6.34
C VAL A 76 -14.11 5.54 -7.47
N GLU A 77 -13.66 5.68 -8.71
CA GLU A 77 -14.22 4.92 -9.85
C GLU A 77 -13.54 3.54 -9.94
N VAL A 78 -14.30 2.50 -9.58
CA VAL A 78 -13.88 1.11 -9.72
C VAL A 78 -14.23 0.62 -11.13
N GLN A 79 -13.22 0.24 -11.90
CA GLN A 79 -13.32 -0.16 -13.30
C GLN A 79 -13.04 -1.67 -13.40
N VAL A 80 -14.09 -2.45 -13.64
CA VAL A 80 -13.99 -3.91 -13.76
C VAL A 80 -14.07 -4.30 -15.22
N ASN A 81 -13.00 -4.89 -15.75
CA ASN A 81 -12.93 -5.31 -17.15
C ASN A 81 -14.12 -6.20 -17.56
N VAL A 82 -14.67 -6.03 -18.76
CA VAL A 82 -15.80 -6.84 -19.25
C VAL A 82 -15.52 -8.33 -19.34
N GLU A 83 -14.25 -8.76 -19.27
CA GLU A 83 -13.87 -10.18 -19.22
C GLU A 83 -14.51 -10.95 -18.05
N PHE A 84 -15.05 -10.26 -17.04
CA PHE A 84 -15.83 -10.85 -15.95
C PHE A 84 -17.28 -11.26 -16.35
N GLY A 85 -17.69 -11.01 -17.59
CA GLY A 85 -18.95 -11.47 -18.16
C GLY A 85 -20.06 -10.44 -18.05
N ASP A 86 -20.68 -10.33 -16.88
CA ASP A 86 -21.84 -9.45 -16.65
C ASP A 86 -21.65 -8.48 -15.49
N ALA A 87 -22.50 -7.44 -15.46
CA ALA A 87 -22.46 -6.39 -14.44
C ALA A 87 -22.70 -6.94 -13.03
N ALA A 88 -23.45 -8.03 -12.87
CA ALA A 88 -23.71 -8.62 -11.56
C ALA A 88 -22.45 -9.31 -11.00
N THR A 89 -21.68 -9.97 -11.85
CA THR A 89 -20.39 -10.58 -11.53
C THR A 89 -19.32 -9.52 -11.30
N ALA A 90 -19.27 -8.51 -12.16
CA ALA A 90 -18.39 -7.36 -11.97
C ALA A 90 -18.66 -6.65 -10.64
N LYS A 91 -19.94 -6.47 -10.26
CA LYS A 91 -20.33 -5.85 -8.98
C LYS A 91 -19.81 -6.63 -7.77
N ARG A 92 -19.74 -7.97 -7.83
CA ARG A 92 -19.17 -8.77 -6.73
C ARG A 92 -17.69 -8.51 -6.55
N HIS A 93 -16.93 -8.40 -7.63
CA HIS A 93 -15.51 -8.04 -7.57
C HIS A 93 -15.33 -6.60 -7.07
N ALA A 94 -16.08 -5.64 -7.63
CA ALA A 94 -16.02 -4.25 -7.21
C ALA A 94 -16.37 -4.10 -5.71
N ALA A 95 -17.43 -4.74 -5.23
CA ALA A 95 -17.82 -4.70 -3.82
C ALA A 95 -16.78 -5.31 -2.88
N PHE A 96 -16.18 -6.43 -3.29
CA PHE A 96 -15.14 -7.09 -2.51
C PHE A 96 -13.92 -6.18 -2.32
N TYR A 97 -13.33 -5.66 -3.41
CA TYR A 97 -12.13 -4.84 -3.31
C TYR A 97 -12.41 -3.42 -2.80
N ALA A 98 -13.57 -2.82 -3.13
CA ALA A 98 -13.94 -1.54 -2.53
C ALA A 98 -14.09 -1.66 -1.00
N ARG A 99 -14.62 -2.79 -0.51
CA ARG A 99 -14.68 -3.03 0.94
C ARG A 99 -13.27 -3.12 1.53
N ALA A 100 -12.40 -3.94 0.93
CA ALA A 100 -11.01 -4.14 1.39
C ALA A 100 -10.23 -2.83 1.41
N ILE A 101 -10.31 -2.04 0.33
CA ILE A 101 -9.72 -0.70 0.26
C ILE A 101 -10.31 0.19 1.36
N GLY A 102 -11.62 0.15 1.60
CA GLY A 102 -12.22 0.93 2.68
C GLY A 102 -11.78 0.54 4.10
N GLN A 103 -11.08 -0.57 4.30
CA GLN A 103 -10.49 -0.94 5.59
C GLN A 103 -9.13 -0.28 5.82
N LEU A 104 -8.50 0.23 4.76
CA LEU A 104 -7.24 0.95 4.83
C LEU A 104 -7.43 2.33 5.49
N PRO A 105 -6.40 2.85 6.17
CA PRO A 105 -6.36 4.23 6.64
C PRO A 105 -6.78 5.22 5.55
N ALA A 106 -7.67 6.17 5.88
CA ALA A 106 -8.11 7.22 4.96
C ALA A 106 -6.94 8.02 4.37
N GLY A 107 -5.87 8.24 5.14
CA GLY A 107 -4.63 8.88 4.68
C GLY A 107 -3.97 8.18 3.49
N LEU A 108 -4.15 6.86 3.33
CA LEU A 108 -3.67 6.11 2.18
C LEU A 108 -4.61 6.12 0.98
N ARG A 109 -5.81 6.68 1.12
CA ARG A 109 -6.82 6.73 0.06
C ARG A 109 -6.95 8.11 -0.58
N THR A 110 -6.21 9.09 -0.07
CA THR A 110 -6.25 10.50 -0.51
C THR A 110 -5.95 10.73 -1.99
N ARG A 111 -5.21 9.83 -2.65
CA ARG A 111 -4.95 9.88 -4.09
C ARG A 111 -5.50 8.70 -4.87
N VAL A 112 -6.29 7.82 -4.25
CA VAL A 112 -6.87 6.67 -4.96
C VAL A 112 -8.10 7.16 -5.70
N GLU A 113 -7.95 7.59 -6.95
CA GLU A 113 -9.07 8.06 -7.78
C GLU A 113 -9.77 6.92 -8.53
N THR A 114 -9.01 5.88 -8.88
CA THR A 114 -9.51 4.75 -9.67
C THR A 114 -9.00 3.41 -9.17
N VAL A 115 -9.71 2.33 -9.50
CA VAL A 115 -9.25 0.95 -9.26
C VAL A 115 -9.45 0.14 -10.53
N TRP A 116 -8.41 -0.52 -11.03
CA TRP A 116 -8.49 -1.39 -12.20
C TRP A 116 -8.55 -2.85 -11.79
N ILE A 117 -9.59 -3.57 -12.22
CA ILE A 117 -9.77 -4.99 -11.89
C ILE A 117 -9.76 -5.81 -13.17
N HIS A 118 -8.72 -6.64 -13.30
CA HIS A 118 -8.49 -7.58 -14.39
C HIS A 118 -8.48 -9.02 -13.89
N ARG A 119 -8.72 -9.99 -14.77
CA ARG A 119 -8.34 -11.39 -14.55
C ARG A 119 -6.83 -11.55 -14.71
N GLY A 120 -6.32 -12.74 -14.39
CA GLY A 120 -4.90 -13.08 -14.53
C GLY A 120 -4.14 -13.11 -13.21
N ASP A 121 -2.89 -13.56 -13.26
CA ASP A 121 -2.05 -13.87 -12.09
C ASP A 121 -0.84 -12.92 -11.96
N MET A 122 -1.02 -11.66 -12.35
CA MET A 122 0.01 -10.64 -12.17
C MET A 122 -0.09 -10.01 -10.78
N PRO A 123 1.01 -9.51 -10.18
CA PRO A 123 0.96 -8.82 -8.89
C PRO A 123 0.06 -7.58 -8.93
N PHE A 124 -0.38 -7.12 -7.77
CA PHE A 124 -1.06 -5.83 -7.65
C PHE A 124 -0.09 -4.66 -7.92
N GLY A 125 -0.62 -3.45 -8.05
CA GLY A 125 0.19 -2.26 -8.24
C GLY A 125 -0.49 -1.01 -7.74
N GLY A 126 0.31 -0.06 -7.28
CA GLY A 126 -0.09 1.29 -6.90
C GLY A 126 0.59 2.37 -7.73
N GLY A 127 0.13 3.61 -7.55
CA GLY A 127 0.60 4.78 -8.29
C GLY A 127 -0.36 5.21 -9.41
N ASN A 128 -0.06 6.33 -10.08
CA ASN A 128 -0.95 6.93 -11.09
C ASN A 128 -2.40 7.11 -10.59
N ASP A 129 -2.53 7.49 -9.31
CA ASP A 129 -3.82 7.69 -8.64
C ASP A 129 -4.77 6.48 -8.76
N ASN A 130 -4.18 5.27 -8.80
CA ASN A 130 -4.86 4.01 -9.08
C ASN A 130 -4.34 2.85 -8.22
N ILE A 131 -5.21 1.89 -7.95
CA ILE A 131 -4.82 0.54 -7.51
C ILE A 131 -5.16 -0.48 -8.60
N LEU A 132 -4.16 -1.21 -9.07
CA LEU A 132 -4.25 -2.29 -10.04
C LEU A 132 -4.42 -3.63 -9.35
N ILE A 133 -5.43 -4.38 -9.75
CA ILE A 133 -5.81 -5.67 -9.17
C ILE A 133 -5.96 -6.71 -10.27
N HIS A 134 -5.28 -7.84 -10.08
CA HIS A 134 -5.44 -9.04 -10.91
C HIS A 134 -6.01 -10.18 -10.05
N THR A 135 -7.24 -10.62 -10.35
CA THR A 135 -8.00 -11.49 -9.45
C THR A 135 -7.43 -12.90 -9.29
N GLY A 136 -6.61 -13.37 -10.22
CA GLY A 136 -5.91 -14.65 -10.08
C GLY A 136 -4.84 -14.58 -8.99
N LYS A 137 -4.07 -13.48 -8.95
CA LYS A 137 -3.09 -13.26 -7.89
C LYS A 137 -3.74 -12.98 -6.54
N ALA A 138 -4.88 -12.29 -6.54
CA ALA A 138 -5.66 -12.07 -5.33
C ALA A 138 -6.04 -13.37 -4.60
N ALA A 139 -6.23 -14.48 -5.33
CA ALA A 139 -6.52 -15.78 -4.73
C ALA A 139 -5.33 -16.34 -3.93
N GLU A 140 -4.10 -16.04 -4.34
CA GLU A 140 -2.89 -16.34 -3.57
C GLU A 140 -2.81 -15.46 -2.32
N TYR A 141 -2.99 -14.14 -2.45
CA TYR A 141 -2.98 -13.23 -1.31
C TYR A 141 -4.05 -13.55 -0.28
N LEU A 142 -5.25 -13.96 -0.72
CA LEU A 142 -6.31 -14.41 0.18
C LEU A 142 -6.01 -15.72 0.89
N ARG A 143 -5.35 -16.66 0.21
CA ARG A 143 -4.93 -17.93 0.81
C ARG A 143 -3.84 -17.71 1.86
N ASP A 144 -2.96 -16.76 1.61
CA ASP A 144 -1.83 -16.44 2.48
C ASP A 144 -2.21 -15.43 3.57
N GLY A 145 -3.41 -14.84 3.49
CA GLY A 145 -3.97 -13.92 4.47
C GLY A 145 -3.45 -12.49 4.38
N VAL A 146 -2.83 -12.09 3.27
CA VAL A 146 -2.06 -10.83 3.16
C VAL A 146 -2.70 -9.82 2.19
N LEU A 147 -3.96 -10.01 1.82
CA LEU A 147 -4.59 -9.20 0.77
C LEU A 147 -4.65 -7.72 1.17
N GLU A 148 -5.07 -7.45 2.39
CA GLU A 148 -5.23 -6.10 2.91
C GLU A 148 -3.87 -5.41 3.11
N GLU A 149 -2.83 -6.13 3.54
CA GLU A 149 -1.46 -5.62 3.67
C GLU A 149 -0.85 -5.27 2.30
N ILE A 150 -1.11 -6.10 1.28
CA ILE A 150 -0.70 -5.79 -0.10
C ILE A 150 -1.45 -4.55 -0.58
N LEU A 151 -2.76 -4.45 -0.37
CA LEU A 151 -3.52 -3.25 -0.75
C LEU A 151 -3.04 -2.01 0.01
N MET A 152 -2.64 -2.14 1.28
CA MET A 152 -2.04 -1.07 2.07
C MET A 152 -0.71 -0.60 1.45
N HIS A 153 0.14 -1.53 1.04
CA HIS A 153 1.39 -1.23 0.34
C HIS A 153 1.14 -0.48 -0.99
N GLU A 154 0.23 -0.98 -1.83
CA GLU A 154 -0.10 -0.30 -3.10
C GLU A 154 -0.78 1.07 -2.88
N ALA A 155 -1.57 1.22 -1.82
CA ALA A 155 -2.17 2.50 -1.45
C ALA A 155 -1.11 3.50 -0.94
N ALA A 156 -0.05 3.03 -0.26
CA ALA A 156 1.08 3.86 0.11
C ALA A 156 1.85 4.36 -1.12
N HIS A 157 2.11 3.51 -2.11
CA HIS A 157 2.64 3.95 -3.42
C HIS A 157 1.76 5.01 -4.08
N THR A 158 0.44 4.87 -3.95
CA THR A 158 -0.50 5.76 -4.61
C THR A 158 -0.58 7.12 -3.92
N SER A 159 -0.65 7.14 -2.60
CA SER A 159 -0.98 8.33 -1.81
C SER A 159 0.19 9.00 -1.13
N LEU A 160 1.25 8.25 -0.79
CA LEU A 160 2.39 8.77 -0.03
C LEU A 160 3.61 9.03 -0.91
N ASP A 161 3.99 8.10 -1.79
CA ASP A 161 5.20 8.24 -2.61
C ASP A 161 5.29 9.54 -3.40
N PRO A 162 4.23 9.99 -4.11
CA PRO A 162 4.32 11.19 -4.95
C PRO A 162 4.70 12.45 -4.16
N VAL A 163 4.44 12.46 -2.85
CA VAL A 163 4.71 13.59 -1.96
C VAL A 163 5.98 13.37 -1.14
N HIS A 164 6.25 12.14 -0.71
CA HIS A 164 7.21 11.87 0.36
C HIS A 164 8.48 11.14 -0.10
N ALA A 165 8.43 10.29 -1.12
CA ALA A 165 9.57 9.43 -1.47
C ALA A 165 10.85 10.22 -1.83
N ALA A 166 10.69 11.42 -2.38
CA ALA A 166 11.79 12.34 -2.71
C ALA A 166 11.88 13.56 -1.78
N ALA A 167 11.09 13.64 -0.71
CA ALA A 167 11.08 14.78 0.19
C ALA A 167 12.34 14.79 1.07
N ASP A 168 12.94 15.97 1.26
CA ASP A 168 14.15 16.14 2.09
C ASP A 168 13.99 15.55 3.50
N ALA A 169 12.81 15.71 4.10
CA ALA A 169 12.52 15.17 5.43
C ALA A 169 12.46 13.63 5.45
N TRP A 170 12.00 12.98 4.38
CA TRP A 170 12.01 11.53 4.26
C TRP A 170 13.44 11.02 4.05
N LEU A 171 14.18 11.63 3.13
CA LEU A 171 15.56 11.28 2.84
C LEU A 171 16.46 11.47 4.07
N ALA A 172 16.21 12.51 4.87
CA ALA A 172 16.90 12.72 6.14
C ALA A 172 16.58 11.62 7.16
N ALA A 173 15.32 11.18 7.28
CA ALA A 173 14.93 10.07 8.15
C ALA A 173 15.56 8.75 7.70
N GLN A 174 15.51 8.44 6.39
CA GLN A 174 16.17 7.29 5.78
C GLN A 174 17.68 7.27 6.11
N ALA A 175 18.37 8.39 5.93
CA ALA A 175 19.80 8.50 6.22
C ALA A 175 20.12 8.36 7.72
N ALA A 176 19.26 8.90 8.60
CA ALA A 176 19.45 8.85 10.05
C ALA A 176 19.25 7.44 10.63
N ASP A 177 18.37 6.63 10.03
CA ASP A 177 18.19 5.23 10.40
C ASP A 177 19.41 4.36 10.04
N GLY A 178 20.14 4.71 8.96
CA GLY A 178 21.36 4.01 8.54
C GLY A 178 21.12 2.57 8.05
N GLY A 179 19.86 2.18 7.87
CA GLY A 179 19.41 0.85 7.45
C GLY A 179 18.02 0.90 6.81
N TYR A 180 17.60 -0.23 6.26
CA TYR A 180 16.31 -0.42 5.61
C TYR A 180 15.54 -1.52 6.30
N ILE A 181 14.21 -1.39 6.31
CA ILE A 181 13.33 -2.38 6.92
C ILE A 181 13.28 -3.69 6.13
N SER A 182 13.51 -3.63 4.82
CA SER A 182 13.56 -4.81 3.96
C SER A 182 14.66 -4.75 2.88
N ASP A 183 15.05 -5.92 2.36
CA ASP A 183 15.89 -6.04 1.17
C ASP A 183 15.30 -5.26 -0.01
N TYR A 184 13.99 -5.37 -0.20
CA TYR A 184 13.30 -4.72 -1.31
C TYR A 184 13.35 -3.19 -1.23
N ALA A 185 13.13 -2.63 -0.03
CA ALA A 185 13.30 -1.20 0.25
C ALA A 185 14.74 -0.73 0.02
N ARG A 186 15.73 -1.51 0.48
CA ARG A 186 17.16 -1.19 0.28
C ARG A 186 17.55 -1.16 -1.20
N ASP A 187 17.07 -2.12 -1.97
CA ASP A 187 17.46 -2.29 -3.37
C ASP A 187 16.74 -1.30 -4.30
N HIS A 188 15.61 -0.72 -3.85
CA HIS A 188 14.80 0.24 -4.60
C HIS A 188 14.37 1.45 -3.75
N PRO A 189 15.30 2.20 -3.11
CA PRO A 189 14.96 3.12 -2.03
C PRO A 189 14.17 4.36 -2.45
N GLY A 190 14.23 4.73 -3.74
CA GLY A 190 13.42 5.84 -4.29
C GLY A 190 12.02 5.43 -4.74
N ARG A 191 11.69 4.14 -4.71
CA ARG A 191 10.38 3.60 -5.13
C ARG A 191 9.68 2.84 -4.02
N GLU A 192 10.42 2.04 -3.24
CA GLU A 192 9.83 1.07 -2.32
C GLU A 192 9.93 1.46 -0.85
N ASP A 193 10.87 2.34 -0.47
CA ASP A 193 11.17 2.56 0.95
C ASP A 193 9.99 3.12 1.75
N VAL A 194 9.21 4.05 1.18
CA VAL A 194 8.00 4.59 1.84
C VAL A 194 6.93 3.52 1.98
N ALA A 195 6.56 2.84 0.87
CA ALA A 195 5.53 1.81 0.87
C ALA A 195 5.88 0.61 1.77
N GLU A 196 7.14 0.17 1.74
CA GLU A 196 7.65 -0.91 2.60
C GLU A 196 7.75 -0.48 4.07
N SER A 197 7.98 0.81 4.36
CA SER A 197 8.06 1.28 5.74
C SER A 197 6.69 1.55 6.38
N PHE A 198 5.67 1.83 5.59
CA PHE A 198 4.36 2.20 6.13
C PHE A 198 3.70 1.07 6.91
N GLY A 199 3.65 -0.16 6.37
CA GLY A 199 3.03 -1.30 7.05
C GLY A 199 3.63 -1.61 8.42
N PRO A 200 4.95 -1.73 8.57
CA PRO A 200 5.57 -1.93 9.88
C PRO A 200 5.43 -0.73 10.82
N PHE A 201 5.44 0.52 10.32
CA PHE A 201 5.08 1.70 11.13
C PHE A 201 3.66 1.55 11.71
N PHE A 202 2.70 1.24 10.84
CA PHE A 202 1.30 1.05 11.19
C PHE A 202 1.13 -0.07 12.21
N ALA A 203 1.83 -1.19 12.02
CA ALA A 203 1.85 -2.31 12.94
C ALA A 203 2.30 -1.88 14.35
N VAL A 204 3.42 -1.18 14.46
CA VAL A 204 3.98 -0.75 15.75
C VAL A 204 3.10 0.29 16.46
N ARG A 205 2.54 1.25 15.72
CA ARG A 205 1.82 2.38 16.30
C ARG A 205 0.35 2.12 16.54
N HIS A 206 -0.28 1.32 15.67
CA HIS A 206 -1.73 1.21 15.61
C HIS A 206 -2.25 -0.23 15.69
N ARG A 207 -1.38 -1.23 15.56
CA ARG A 207 -1.72 -2.65 15.74
C ARG A 207 -0.72 -3.42 16.62
N PRO A 208 -0.18 -2.85 17.72
CA PRO A 208 0.84 -3.53 18.50
C PRO A 208 0.35 -4.85 19.12
N GLU A 209 -0.96 -5.02 19.30
CA GLU A 209 -1.60 -6.24 19.77
C GLU A 209 -1.64 -7.37 18.74
N ARG A 210 -1.39 -7.06 17.46
CA ARG A 210 -1.41 -8.02 16.35
C ARG A 210 -0.03 -8.53 15.95
N ILE A 211 1.04 -7.90 16.44
CA ILE A 211 2.42 -8.31 16.17
C ILE A 211 3.11 -8.83 17.42
N SER A 212 4.16 -9.65 17.23
CA SER A 212 4.99 -10.08 18.35
C SER A 212 5.83 -8.93 18.90
N ARG A 213 6.18 -9.02 20.20
CA ARG A 213 7.08 -8.06 20.84
C ARG A 213 8.43 -7.97 20.12
N GLU A 214 8.98 -9.11 19.68
CA GLU A 214 10.24 -9.18 18.95
C GLU A 214 10.16 -8.45 17.60
N MET A 215 9.04 -8.60 16.89
CA MET A 215 8.78 -7.87 15.65
C MET A 215 8.72 -6.36 15.90
N ALA A 216 7.98 -5.93 16.92
CA ALA A 216 7.90 -4.52 17.28
C ALA A 216 9.28 -3.92 17.64
N GLU A 217 10.07 -4.64 18.46
CA GLU A 217 11.44 -4.23 18.83
C GLU A 217 12.36 -4.16 17.60
N THR A 218 12.24 -5.12 16.67
CA THR A 218 13.01 -5.16 15.41
C THR A 218 12.68 -3.95 14.54
N ILE A 219 11.39 -3.65 14.33
CA ILE A 219 10.93 -2.51 13.54
C ILE A 219 11.42 -1.19 14.16
N GLN A 220 11.20 -1.00 15.46
CA GLN A 220 11.59 0.21 16.18
C GLN A 220 13.11 0.43 16.19
N ALA A 221 13.91 -0.64 16.26
CA ALA A 221 15.36 -0.54 16.22
C ALA A 221 15.92 -0.30 14.82
N THR A 222 15.17 -0.68 13.78
CA THR A 222 15.61 -0.60 12.38
C THR A 222 15.30 0.75 11.75
N MET A 223 14.12 1.32 12.02
CA MET A 223 13.68 2.56 11.36
C MET A 223 13.01 3.60 12.28
N PRO A 224 13.60 3.96 13.43
CA PRO A 224 12.99 4.88 14.38
C PRO A 224 12.67 6.26 13.79
N ASN A 225 13.50 6.79 12.89
CA ASN A 225 13.30 8.12 12.30
C ASN A 225 12.21 8.12 11.23
N ARG A 226 12.08 7.05 10.43
CA ARG A 226 10.94 6.89 9.50
C ARG A 226 9.62 6.72 10.25
N ILE A 227 9.62 6.01 11.38
CA ILE A 227 8.44 5.95 12.27
C ILE A 227 8.05 7.34 12.76
N GLU A 228 9.02 8.13 13.24
CA GLU A 228 8.76 9.51 13.67
C GLU A 228 8.30 10.40 12.51
N PHE A 229 8.79 10.16 11.29
CA PHE A 229 8.32 10.85 10.10
C PHE A 229 6.83 10.63 9.88
N PHE A 230 6.36 9.37 9.91
CA PHE A 230 4.94 9.07 9.75
C PHE A 230 4.10 9.59 10.93
N ASP A 231 4.60 9.52 12.18
CA ASP A 231 3.93 10.10 13.35
C ASP A 231 3.62 11.60 13.12
N ARG A 232 4.54 12.35 12.48
CA ARG A 232 4.37 13.79 12.19
C ARG A 232 3.45 14.10 11.02
N LEU A 233 3.09 13.13 10.19
CA LEU A 233 2.16 13.36 9.08
C LEU A 233 0.71 13.55 9.57
N GLU A 234 0.40 13.09 10.79
CA GLU A 234 -0.95 13.17 11.37
C GLU A 234 -2.03 12.62 10.41
N LEU A 235 -1.71 11.50 9.73
CA LEU A 235 -2.61 10.88 8.76
C LEU A 235 -3.95 10.51 9.41
N ASP A 236 -5.03 10.69 8.66
CA ASP A 236 -6.34 10.16 9.07
C ASP A 236 -6.30 8.63 8.97
N LEU A 237 -6.43 7.96 10.12
CA LEU A 237 -6.37 6.51 10.20
C LEU A 237 -7.75 5.85 10.18
N HIS A 238 -8.85 6.61 10.12
CA HIS A 238 -10.18 6.04 10.02
C HIS A 238 -10.28 5.09 8.81
N PRO A 239 -10.89 3.89 8.94
CA PRO A 239 -11.67 3.38 10.08
C PRO A 239 -10.87 2.53 11.09
N VAL A 240 -9.55 2.49 10.93
CA VAL A 240 -8.64 1.79 11.84
C VAL A 240 -8.65 2.49 13.19
N ARG A 241 -9.03 1.76 14.25
CA ARG A 241 -9.00 2.22 15.65
C ARG A 241 -7.78 1.77 16.39
#